data_AF-A0A963IN12-F1
#
_entry.id   AF-A0A963IN12-F1
#
_cell.length_a   1.000
_cell.length_b   1.000
_cell.length_c   1.000
_cell.angle_alpha   90.00
_cell.angle_beta   90.00
_cell.angle_gamma   90.00
#
_symmetry.space_group_name_H-M   'P 1'
#
loop_
_entity.id
_entity.type
_entity.pdbx_description
1 polymer ?
#
loop_
_entity_poly.entity_id
_entity_poly.type
_entity_poly.pdbx_seq_one_letter_code
_entity_poly.pdbx_strand_id
1 'polypeptide(L)'
;MVLGTDHNVFQDGINQINAGIGINNFSGFFGIFPTSQAVVDTLSPLYVPIGPCTTNASLQCINDNSTTGFAPAGLQPNGQFLTPVAYHGTTSTAFDNAAVAATFNSVTFPTPEPASPALLLGALGLLSLFARRRRS
;
A
#
# COMPACT_ATOMS: atom_id res chain seq x y z
N MET A 1 4.35 -4.62 9.41
CA MET A 1 5.28 -3.53 9.03
C MET A 1 4.47 -2.28 8.69
N VAL A 2 5.01 -1.09 8.95
CA VAL A 2 4.42 0.21 8.59
C VAL A 2 5.51 1.04 7.92
N LEU A 3 5.16 1.72 6.84
CA LEU A 3 6.05 2.61 6.09
C LEU A 3 5.34 3.95 5.87
N GLY A 4 6.09 5.04 6.05
CA GLY A 4 5.63 6.39 5.74
C GLY A 4 6.83 7.24 5.34
N THR A 5 6.60 8.21 4.47
CA THR A 5 7.63 9.17 4.06
C THR A 5 7.30 10.52 4.64
N ASP A 6 8.34 11.13 5.20
CA ASP A 6 8.39 12.55 5.46
C ASP A 6 9.01 13.20 4.21
N HIS A 7 10.13 13.92 4.25
CA HIS A 7 10.66 14.57 3.06
C HIS A 7 11.28 13.59 2.04
N ASN A 8 10.98 13.84 0.77
CA ASN A 8 11.50 13.14 -0.40
C ASN A 8 13.02 13.11 -0.44
N VAL A 9 13.68 14.20 -0.02
CA VAL A 9 15.15 14.28 0.03
C VAL A 9 15.80 13.31 1.04
N PHE A 10 15.02 12.73 1.96
CA PHE A 10 15.51 11.76 2.94
C PHE A 10 15.16 10.32 2.57
N GLN A 11 14.60 10.08 1.38
CA GLN A 11 14.20 8.74 0.97
C GLN A 11 15.36 7.80 0.67
N ASP A 12 16.54 8.31 0.32
CA ASP A 12 17.69 7.47 -0.03
C ASP A 12 18.09 6.52 1.11
N GLY A 13 18.06 7.00 2.35
CA GLY A 13 18.37 6.19 3.53
C GLY A 13 17.36 5.07 3.75
N ILE A 14 16.06 5.38 3.69
CA ILE A 14 15.02 4.37 3.88
C ILE A 14 14.96 3.39 2.69
N ASN A 15 15.27 3.85 1.47
CA ASN A 15 15.32 2.99 0.29
C ASN A 15 16.44 1.96 0.36
N GLN A 16 17.58 2.29 0.98
CA GLN A 16 18.62 1.28 1.27
C GLN A 16 18.09 0.20 2.22
N ILE A 17 17.31 0.57 3.24
CA ILE A 17 16.67 -0.38 4.15
C ILE A 17 15.64 -1.22 3.41
N ASN A 18 14.75 -0.60 2.62
CA ASN A 18 13.72 -1.29 1.84
C ASN A 18 14.34 -2.34 0.90
N ALA A 19 15.41 -1.99 0.20
CA ALA A 19 16.14 -2.92 -0.65
C ALA A 19 16.68 -4.13 0.15
N GLY A 20 17.22 -3.89 1.35
CA GLY A 20 17.71 -4.96 2.23
C GLY A 20 16.63 -5.91 2.76
N ILE A 21 15.38 -5.46 2.86
CA ILE A 21 14.25 -6.28 3.33
C ILE A 21 13.30 -6.74 2.20
N GLY A 22 13.65 -6.48 0.94
CA GLY A 22 12.88 -6.89 -0.23
C GLY A 22 11.54 -6.15 -0.37
N ILE A 23 11.52 -4.84 -0.11
CA ILE A 23 10.37 -3.96 -0.27
C ILE A 23 10.67 -2.96 -1.39
N ASN A 24 9.66 -2.54 -2.15
CA ASN A 24 9.85 -1.53 -3.18
C ASN A 24 10.32 -0.21 -2.57
N ASN A 25 11.00 0.61 -3.36
CA ASN A 25 11.47 1.91 -2.89
C ASN A 25 10.31 2.91 -2.80
N PHE A 26 10.47 3.87 -1.89
CA PHE A 26 9.75 5.12 -2.00
C PHE A 26 10.11 5.81 -3.32
N SER A 27 9.14 6.51 -3.91
CA SER A 27 9.34 7.19 -5.20
C SER A 27 8.41 8.38 -5.38
N GLY A 28 8.64 9.16 -6.44
CA GLY A 28 7.81 10.31 -6.78
C GLY A 28 7.99 11.48 -5.83
N PHE A 29 7.07 12.43 -5.92
CA PHE A 29 7.10 13.65 -5.13
C PHE A 29 5.67 14.17 -4.95
N PHE A 30 5.35 14.55 -3.73
CA PHE A 30 4.13 15.24 -3.36
C PHE A 30 4.45 16.49 -2.56
N GLY A 31 3.84 17.60 -2.96
CA GLY A 31 3.72 18.77 -2.11
C GLY A 31 4.29 20.07 -2.68
N ILE A 32 3.64 21.14 -2.23
CA ILE A 32 4.17 22.48 -2.02
C ILE A 32 3.44 22.96 -0.77
N PHE A 33 4.15 23.44 0.26
CA PHE A 33 3.52 23.99 1.46
C PHE A 33 2.48 25.08 1.08
N PRO A 34 1.29 25.17 1.70
CA PRO A 34 0.84 24.53 2.95
C PRO A 34 -0.15 23.35 2.79
N THR A 35 -0.37 22.82 1.59
CA THR A 35 -1.44 21.82 1.32
C THR A 35 -1.02 20.37 1.62
N SER A 36 -0.19 20.18 2.63
CA SER A 36 0.47 18.91 2.92
C SER A 36 -0.34 18.09 3.91
N GLN A 37 -1.48 17.60 3.46
CA GLN A 37 -2.29 16.67 4.22
C GLN A 37 -2.64 15.47 3.36
N ALA A 38 -2.52 14.29 3.94
CA ALA A 38 -2.90 13.04 3.31
C ALA A 38 -4.23 12.57 3.92
N VAL A 39 -5.18 12.19 3.07
CA VAL A 39 -6.44 11.61 3.51
C VAL A 39 -6.14 10.29 4.21
N VAL A 40 -6.71 10.07 5.39
CA VAL A 40 -6.47 8.87 6.19
C VAL A 40 -7.67 7.93 6.11
N ASP A 41 -7.41 6.62 6.03
CA ASP A 41 -8.42 5.60 6.20
C ASP A 41 -8.85 5.54 7.67
N THR A 42 -10.03 6.10 7.96
CA THR A 42 -10.58 6.15 9.32
C THR A 42 -10.99 4.78 9.87
N LEU A 43 -11.06 3.76 9.01
CA LEU A 43 -11.34 2.38 9.42
C LEU A 43 -10.07 1.60 9.79
N SER A 44 -8.89 2.18 9.57
CA SER A 44 -7.62 1.58 9.98
C SER A 44 -7.49 1.57 11.51
N PRO A 45 -6.98 0.48 12.12
CA PRO A 45 -6.70 0.44 13.56
C PRO A 45 -5.58 1.39 13.99
N LEU A 46 -4.83 1.96 13.03
CA LEU A 46 -3.79 2.96 13.29
C LEU A 46 -4.33 4.40 13.26
N TYR A 47 -5.61 4.59 12.94
CA TYR A 47 -6.19 5.92 12.86
C TYR A 47 -6.29 6.56 14.25
N VAL A 48 -5.65 7.73 14.39
CA VAL A 48 -5.81 8.62 15.55
C VAL A 48 -6.40 9.93 15.03
N PRO A 49 -7.57 10.36 15.53
CA PRO A 49 -8.22 11.58 15.06
C PRO A 49 -7.42 12.82 15.45
N ILE A 50 -7.04 13.63 14.44
CA ILE A 50 -6.39 14.93 14.63
C ILE A 50 -7.26 16.11 14.17
N GLY A 51 -8.45 15.81 13.63
CA GLY A 51 -9.35 16.78 13.00
C GLY A 51 -9.48 16.57 11.50
N PRO A 52 -10.41 17.31 10.86
CA PRO A 52 -10.65 17.18 9.43
C PRO A 52 -9.52 17.77 8.59
N CYS A 53 -9.49 17.43 7.31
CA CYS A 53 -8.56 18.06 6.36
C CYS A 53 -8.87 19.56 6.23
N THR A 54 -7.83 20.39 6.17
CA THR A 54 -7.92 21.84 5.98
C THR A 54 -8.57 22.21 4.65
N THR A 55 -8.28 21.46 3.58
CA THR A 55 -8.83 21.71 2.24
C THR A 55 -10.23 21.12 2.04
N ASN A 56 -10.63 20.15 2.87
CA ASN A 56 -11.93 19.51 2.79
C ASN A 56 -12.38 19.01 4.17
N ALA A 57 -13.28 19.76 4.79
CA ALA A 57 -13.77 19.46 6.14
C ALA A 57 -14.56 18.13 6.26
N SER A 58 -15.00 17.54 5.15
CA SER A 58 -15.71 16.26 5.12
C SER A 58 -14.78 15.04 5.17
N LEU A 59 -13.47 15.24 5.01
CA LEU A 59 -12.47 14.18 5.05
C LEU A 59 -11.66 14.27 6.34
N GLN A 60 -11.10 13.13 6.76
CA GLN A 60 -10.10 13.07 7.83
C GLN A 60 -8.71 12.97 7.20
N CYS A 61 -7.75 13.68 7.77
CA CYS A 61 -6.39 13.70 7.26
C CYS A 61 -5.37 13.52 8.40
N ILE A 62 -4.17 13.09 8.01
CA ILE A 62 -2.97 13.32 8.81
C ILE A 62 -2.22 14.54 8.27
N ASN A 63 -1.48 15.22 9.16
CA ASN A 63 -0.51 16.21 8.70
C ASN A 63 0.64 15.47 8.02
N ASP A 64 0.95 15.91 6.82
CA ASP A 64 2.05 15.42 6.01
C ASP A 64 3.01 16.58 5.74
N ASN A 65 4.21 16.30 5.27
CA ASN A 65 5.19 17.34 5.00
C ASN A 65 5.08 17.91 3.58
N SER A 66 5.64 19.09 3.40
CA SER A 66 5.64 19.91 2.19
C SER A 66 6.31 19.31 0.96
N THR A 67 7.11 18.26 1.12
CA THR A 67 7.96 17.73 0.06
C THR A 67 8.09 16.22 0.15
N THR A 68 7.01 15.50 0.44
CA THR A 68 7.06 14.04 0.63
C THR A 68 7.17 13.30 -0.69
N GLY A 69 7.42 11.99 -0.68
CA GLY A 69 7.13 11.17 -1.86
C GLY A 69 6.06 10.15 -1.53
N PHE A 70 6.10 9.01 -2.19
CA PHE A 70 5.08 7.98 -2.03
C PHE A 70 5.67 6.72 -1.41
N ALA A 71 5.04 6.27 -0.33
CA ALA A 71 5.30 4.99 0.28
C ALA A 71 4.92 3.86 -0.68
N PRO A 72 5.69 2.75 -0.73
CA PRO A 72 5.31 1.60 -1.52
C PRO A 72 4.02 0.98 -0.95
N ALA A 73 3.07 0.68 -1.83
CA ALA A 73 1.87 -0.08 -1.52
C ALA A 73 1.72 -1.25 -2.49
N GLY A 74 0.78 -2.15 -2.21
CA GLY A 74 0.54 -3.37 -2.99
C GLY A 74 1.48 -4.52 -2.63
N LEU A 75 1.54 -5.53 -3.50
CA LEU A 75 2.40 -6.70 -3.33
C LEU A 75 3.87 -6.31 -3.48
N GLN A 76 4.66 -6.66 -2.47
CA GLN A 76 6.09 -6.35 -2.40
C GLN A 76 6.94 -7.54 -2.81
N PRO A 77 8.21 -7.32 -3.21
CA PRO A 77 9.12 -8.40 -3.63
C PRO A 77 9.30 -9.52 -2.60
N ASN A 78 9.22 -9.20 -1.30
CA ASN A 78 9.30 -10.18 -0.22
C ASN A 78 7.97 -10.93 0.07
N GLY A 79 6.95 -10.73 -0.75
CA GLY A 79 5.65 -11.40 -0.64
C GLY A 79 4.66 -10.76 0.35
N GLN A 80 5.05 -9.70 1.06
CA GLN A 80 4.12 -8.94 1.90
C GLN A 80 3.24 -8.05 1.02
N PHE A 81 1.99 -7.86 1.43
CA PHE A 81 1.11 -6.87 0.81
C PHE A 81 1.00 -5.65 1.73
N LEU A 82 1.24 -4.46 1.18
CA LEU A 82 1.12 -3.19 1.89
C LEU A 82 -0.15 -2.48 1.47
N THR A 83 -1.06 -2.27 2.42
CA THR A 83 -2.31 -1.54 2.22
C THR A 83 -2.08 -0.05 2.51
N PRO A 84 -2.58 0.87 1.69
CA PRO A 84 -2.55 2.29 2.02
C PRO A 84 -3.32 2.57 3.31
N VAL A 85 -2.77 3.40 4.18
CA VAL A 85 -3.42 3.88 5.41
C VAL A 85 -3.64 5.38 5.34
N ALA A 86 -2.74 6.12 4.70
CA ALA A 86 -2.95 7.51 4.31
C ALA A 86 -2.46 7.73 2.88
N TYR A 87 -3.13 8.57 2.12
CA TYR A 87 -2.85 8.77 0.69
C TYR A 87 -3.22 10.17 0.21
N HIS A 88 -2.57 10.58 -0.88
CA HIS A 88 -2.91 11.81 -1.58
C HIS A 88 -3.89 11.53 -2.73
N GLY A 89 -4.88 12.40 -2.92
CA GLY A 89 -5.91 12.23 -3.94
C GLY A 89 -7.14 11.49 -3.41
N THR A 90 -7.56 10.43 -4.08
CA THR A 90 -8.80 9.68 -3.78
C THR A 90 -8.50 8.23 -3.45
N THR A 91 -9.51 7.51 -2.93
CA THR A 91 -9.40 6.08 -2.62
C THR A 91 -8.98 5.25 -3.84
N SER A 92 -9.37 5.64 -5.07
CA SER A 92 -9.00 4.93 -6.29
C SER A 92 -7.52 5.10 -6.69
N THR A 93 -6.85 6.13 -6.20
CA THR A 93 -5.41 6.39 -6.46
C THR A 93 -4.53 6.07 -5.25
N ALA A 94 -5.10 5.48 -4.19
CA ALA A 94 -4.43 5.35 -2.91
C ALA A 94 -3.20 4.44 -2.94
N PHE A 95 -3.17 3.45 -3.83
CA PHE A 95 -2.00 2.56 -4.00
C PHE A 95 -0.83 3.22 -4.72
N ASP A 96 -1.10 4.18 -5.60
CA ASP A 96 -0.06 4.89 -6.35
C ASP A 96 0.47 6.10 -5.55
N ASN A 97 -0.39 6.71 -4.73
CA ASN A 97 -0.12 7.95 -4.00
C ASN A 97 -0.16 7.74 -2.47
N ALA A 98 0.30 6.59 -1.97
CA ALA A 98 0.30 6.33 -0.53
C ALA A 98 1.29 7.26 0.18
N ALA A 99 0.84 7.98 1.20
CA ALA A 99 1.71 8.69 2.14
C ALA A 99 2.20 7.74 3.24
N VAL A 100 1.31 6.83 3.66
CA VAL A 100 1.59 5.77 4.65
C VAL A 100 0.95 4.47 4.17
N ALA A 101 1.68 3.37 4.25
CA ALA A 101 1.19 2.03 3.96
C ALA A 101 1.61 1.03 5.04
N ALA A 102 0.82 -0.03 5.24
CA ALA A 102 1.07 -1.03 6.28
C ALA A 102 0.63 -2.43 5.87
N THR A 103 1.17 -3.45 6.52
CA THR A 103 0.69 -4.84 6.35
C THR A 103 -0.56 -5.14 7.19
N PHE A 104 -1.12 -4.13 7.86
CA PHE A 104 -2.32 -4.33 8.68
C PHE A 104 -3.57 -4.33 7.81
N ASN A 105 -4.61 -5.00 8.30
CA ASN A 105 -5.89 -4.99 7.61
C ASN A 105 -6.48 -3.59 7.65
N SER A 106 -6.66 -3.01 6.47
CA SER A 106 -7.58 -1.91 6.23
C SER A 106 -8.89 -2.51 5.73
N VAL A 107 -10.02 -2.03 6.25
CA VAL A 107 -11.34 -2.42 5.73
C VAL A 107 -11.54 -1.81 4.34
N THR A 108 -11.02 -0.59 4.13
CA THR A 108 -11.09 0.13 2.85
C THR A 108 -10.21 -0.52 1.78
N PHE A 109 -9.04 -1.03 2.18
CA PHE A 109 -8.05 -1.64 1.29
C PHE A 109 -7.74 -3.07 1.77
N PRO A 110 -8.65 -4.03 1.53
CA PRO A 110 -8.44 -5.40 1.98
C PRO A 110 -7.21 -6.01 1.30
N THR A 111 -6.38 -6.66 2.11
CA THR A 111 -5.26 -7.45 1.60
C THR A 111 -5.80 -8.61 0.78
N PRO A 112 -5.37 -8.79 -0.48
CA PRO A 112 -5.71 -9.98 -1.25
C PRO A 112 -5.24 -11.22 -0.50
N GLU A 113 -6.09 -12.26 -0.42
CA GLU A 113 -5.62 -13.53 0.11
C GLU A 113 -4.44 -14.03 -0.76
N PRO A 114 -3.35 -14.52 -0.15
CA PRO A 114 -2.30 -15.16 -0.91
C PRO A 114 -2.94 -16.29 -1.71
N ALA A 115 -2.83 -16.24 -3.04
CA ALA A 115 -3.31 -17.32 -3.89
C ALA A 115 -2.65 -18.61 -3.42
N SER A 116 -3.42 -19.49 -2.78
CA SER A 116 -2.86 -20.71 -2.20
C SER A 116 -2.24 -21.54 -3.33
N PRO A 117 -0.95 -21.89 -3.27
CA PRO A 117 -0.29 -22.69 -4.31
C PRO A 117 -1.03 -24.01 -4.58
N ALA A 118 -1.73 -24.53 -3.58
CA ALA A 118 -2.57 -25.71 -3.64
C ALA A 118 -3.73 -25.61 -4.65
N LEU A 119 -4.31 -24.42 -4.86
CA LEU A 119 -5.41 -24.21 -5.83
C LEU A 119 -4.90 -24.21 -7.27
N LEU A 120 -3.74 -23.60 -7.52
CA LEU A 120 -3.08 -23.63 -8.84
C LEU A 120 -2.59 -25.04 -9.20
N LEU A 121 -1.98 -25.76 -8.26
CA LEU A 121 -1.53 -27.13 -8.46
C LEU A 121 -2.71 -28.12 -8.59
N GLY A 122 -3.81 -27.90 -7.86
CA GLY A 122 -5.03 -28.69 -7.98
C GLY A 122 -5.72 -28.52 -9.35
N ALA A 123 -5.75 -27.30 -9.88
CA ALA A 123 -6.29 -27.02 -11.22
C ALA A 123 -5.46 -27.70 -12.32
N LEU A 124 -4.13 -27.62 -12.23
CA LEU A 124 -3.20 -28.28 -13.17
C LEU A 124 -3.26 -29.82 -13.06
N GLY A 125 -3.41 -30.37 -11.86
CA GLY A 125 -3.57 -31.80 -11.61
C GLY A 125 -4.85 -32.37 -12.23
N LEU A 126 -5.97 -31.67 -12.11
CA LEU A 126 -7.25 -32.09 -12.70
C LEU A 126 -7.21 -32.08 -14.24
N LEU A 127 -6.57 -31.08 -14.87
CA LEU A 127 -6.38 -31.03 -16.32
C LEU A 127 -5.58 -32.24 -16.87
N SER A 128 -4.59 -32.73 -16.11
CA SER A 128 -3.81 -33.91 -16.49
C SER A 128 -4.62 -35.22 -16.45
N LEU A 129 -5.60 -35.33 -15.56
CA LEU A 129 -6.48 -36.50 -15.43
C LEU A 129 -7.50 -36.59 -16.57
N PHE A 130 -8.01 -35.46 -17.07
CA PHE A 130 -8.92 -35.42 -18.22
C PHE A 130 -8.21 -35.64 -19.56
N ALA A 131 -6.97 -35.19 -19.71
CA ALA A 131 -6.18 -35.44 -20.91
C ALA A 131 -5.79 -36.93 -21.07
N ARG A 132 -5.56 -37.64 -19.95
CA ARG A 132 -5.17 -39.06 -19.97
C ARG A 132 -6.31 -40.00 -20.33
N ARG A 133 -7.56 -39.63 -20.04
CA ARG A 133 -8.76 -40.44 -20.33
C ARG A 133 -9.22 -40.42 -21.79
N ARG A 134 -8.71 -39.51 -22.61
CA ARG A 134 -9.01 -39.41 -24.06
C ARG A 134 -8.06 -40.20 -24.96
N ARG A 135 -7.05 -40.88 -24.40
CA ARG A 135 -6.03 -41.64 -25.13
C ARG A 135 -6.04 -43.16 -24.82
N SER A 136 -7.12 -43.69 -24.27
CA SER A 136 -7.35 -45.13 -24.09
C SER A 136 -8.57 -45.58 -24.87
#